data_AF-A0A6F8ZM92-F1
#
_entry.id   AF-A0A6F8ZM92-F1
#
_cell.length_a   1.000
_cell.length_b   1.000
_cell.length_c   1.000
_cell.angle_alpha   90.00
_cell.angle_beta   90.00
_cell.angle_gamma   90.00
#
_symmetry.space_group_name_H-M   'P 1'
#
loop_
_entity.id
_entity.type
_entity.pdbx_description
1 polymer ?
#
loop_
_entity_poly.entity_id
_entity_poly.type
_entity_poly.pdbx_seq_one_letter_code
_entity_poly.pdbx_strand_id
1 'polypeptide(L)'
;MCVLVCLKLLTLLFLFQDYPSLALITEKMSENNINLIFAVTSPVVPLYQNYSELIPGTTVGTLSNDSGNVIQLILNAYAGVPEELSLSFSATCLNGEVIPGIKSCSGLKIGDTVSFSVEARARGCPKDKRKTFVIKPVGFKDSLTVTVTFECECKCQAHAQPLSPVCNNGNGTYECGICLCHPGRLGPRCECAEGDYSAKEQDRCSVPSTGGIGGAGGPGAAVCTGRGDCVCGQCVCHSSDFGKVWGKLCECDDFNCLRYKGELCSGHGTCDCGFCQCDSDWQGENCNCSRRTDTCMSSLGLLCSGRGQCVCGACECTQPGAYGATCDKCPTCPDACTMKK
;
A
#
# COMPACT_ATOMS: atom_id res chain seq x y z
N MET A 1 -6.74 5.09 65.85
CA MET A 1 -5.89 6.21 66.33
C MET A 1 -4.62 6.44 65.52
N CYS A 2 -4.11 5.52 64.69
CA CYS A 2 -2.90 5.75 63.87
C CYS A 2 -3.10 6.58 62.58
N VAL A 3 -4.28 6.55 61.94
CA VAL A 3 -4.50 7.26 60.66
C VAL A 3 -4.59 8.79 60.86
N LEU A 4 -5.06 9.24 62.03
CA LEU A 4 -5.17 10.66 62.34
C LEU A 4 -3.81 11.32 62.70
N VAL A 5 -2.82 10.53 63.12
CA VAL A 5 -1.48 11.02 63.47
C VAL A 5 -0.64 11.26 62.20
N CYS A 6 -0.81 10.45 61.16
CA CYS A 6 -0.07 10.60 59.90
C CYS A 6 -0.49 11.85 59.11
N LEU A 7 -1.78 12.17 59.07
CA LEU A 7 -2.27 13.37 58.37
C LEU A 7 -1.81 14.67 59.06
N LYS A 8 -1.82 14.70 60.41
CA LYS A 8 -1.33 15.85 61.19
C LYS A 8 0.18 16.05 61.11
N LEU A 9 0.97 14.98 61.00
CA LEU A 9 2.43 15.09 60.82
C LEU A 9 2.77 15.66 59.44
N LEU A 10 2.07 15.24 58.38
CA LEU A 10 2.28 15.79 57.03
C LEU A 10 1.88 17.27 56.96
N THR A 11 0.80 17.68 57.64
CA THR A 11 0.42 19.12 57.67
C THR A 11 1.39 19.97 58.49
N LEU A 12 1.99 19.42 59.55
CA LEU A 12 3.01 20.16 60.32
C LEU A 12 4.31 20.33 59.55
N LEU A 13 4.78 19.31 58.81
CA LEU A 13 6.02 19.41 58.02
C LEU A 13 5.93 20.45 56.90
N PHE A 14 4.77 20.60 56.25
CA PHE A 14 4.53 21.64 55.24
C PHE A 14 4.61 23.08 55.79
N LEU A 15 4.45 23.29 57.10
CA LEU A 15 4.55 24.63 57.73
C LEU A 15 6.00 25.01 58.12
N PHE A 16 6.94 24.06 58.10
CA PHE A 16 8.33 24.28 58.48
C PHE A 16 9.31 24.26 57.31
N GLN A 17 8.83 24.09 56.08
CA GLN A 17 9.66 23.98 54.90
C GLN A 17 9.17 24.92 53.80
N ASP A 18 10.07 25.73 53.26
CA ASP A 18 9.77 26.60 52.13
C ASP A 18 9.51 25.79 50.85
N TYR A 19 8.80 26.42 49.91
CA TYR A 19 8.63 25.86 48.57
C TYR A 19 10.01 25.67 47.90
N PRO A 20 10.23 24.54 47.20
CA PRO A 20 11.50 24.28 46.55
C PRO A 20 11.75 25.28 45.40
N SER A 21 13.01 25.67 45.23
CA SER A 21 13.41 26.48 44.07
C SER A 21 13.32 25.66 42.78
N LEU A 22 13.16 26.33 41.63
CA LEU A 22 13.15 25.65 40.32
C LEU A 22 14.41 24.80 40.11
N ALA A 23 15.58 25.32 40.52
CA ALA A 23 16.84 24.59 40.42
C ALA A 23 16.85 23.30 41.26
N LEU A 24 16.32 23.35 42.49
CA LEU A 24 16.23 22.16 43.36
C LEU A 24 15.24 21.13 42.79
N ILE A 25 14.13 21.59 42.21
CA ILE A 25 13.17 20.72 41.51
C ILE A 25 13.85 20.04 40.31
N THR A 26 14.54 20.79 39.46
CA THR A 26 15.24 20.26 38.27
C THR A 26 16.32 19.25 38.67
N GLU A 27 17.12 19.55 39.70
CA GLU A 27 18.15 18.66 40.21
C GLU A 27 17.54 17.35 40.69
N LYS A 28 16.52 17.40 41.55
CA LYS A 28 15.87 16.19 42.07
C LYS A 28 15.07 15.44 41.01
N MET A 29 14.48 16.10 40.03
CA MET A 29 13.83 15.45 38.90
C MET A 29 14.83 14.70 38.01
N SER A 30 15.99 15.30 37.76
CA SER A 30 17.07 14.66 37.01
C SER A 30 17.66 13.46 37.76
N GLU A 31 17.98 13.62 39.05
CA GLU A 31 18.51 12.55 39.90
C GLU A 31 17.57 11.34 39.97
N ASN A 32 16.26 11.60 40.03
CA ASN A 32 15.24 10.55 40.17
C ASN A 32 14.59 10.14 38.83
N ASN A 33 15.08 10.63 37.70
CA ASN A 33 14.58 10.35 36.35
C ASN A 33 13.06 10.59 36.18
N ILE A 34 12.56 11.69 36.73
CA ILE A 34 11.13 12.06 36.71
C ILE A 34 10.87 13.00 35.53
N ASN A 35 9.94 12.63 34.64
CA ASN A 35 9.43 13.51 33.59
C ASN A 35 8.19 14.26 34.10
N LEU A 36 8.28 15.58 34.19
CA LEU A 36 7.18 16.41 34.67
C LEU A 36 6.30 16.87 33.50
N ILE A 37 4.99 16.62 33.62
CA ILE A 37 3.98 17.06 32.64
C ILE A 37 3.12 18.15 33.28
N PHE A 38 3.14 19.35 32.70
CA PHE A 38 2.29 20.46 33.12
C PHE A 38 0.94 20.38 32.40
N ALA A 39 -0.03 19.71 33.02
CA ALA A 39 -1.43 19.72 32.56
C ALA A 39 -2.19 20.87 33.24
N VAL A 40 -2.30 22.01 32.57
CA VAL A 40 -2.81 23.26 33.17
C VAL A 40 -3.94 23.86 32.35
N THR A 41 -4.85 24.59 32.99
CA THR A 41 -5.97 25.25 32.30
C THR A 41 -5.48 26.41 31.43
N SER A 42 -6.24 26.69 30.36
CA SER A 42 -5.91 27.70 29.34
C SER A 42 -5.35 29.04 29.87
N PRO A 43 -5.90 29.66 30.94
CA PRO A 43 -5.46 30.99 31.39
C PRO A 43 -4.00 31.05 31.88
N VAL A 44 -3.45 29.91 32.32
CA VAL A 44 -2.11 29.84 32.93
C VAL A 44 -1.10 29.11 32.05
N VAL A 45 -1.49 28.62 30.87
CA VAL A 45 -0.59 27.94 29.92
C VAL A 45 0.68 28.76 29.61
N PRO A 46 0.60 30.08 29.31
CA PRO A 46 1.80 30.86 28.99
C PRO A 46 2.83 30.91 30.13
N LEU A 47 2.35 30.93 31.38
CA LEU A 47 3.23 30.92 32.56
C LEU A 47 4.00 29.60 32.67
N TYR A 48 3.31 28.48 32.49
CA TYR A 48 3.92 27.15 32.60
C TYR A 48 4.76 26.77 31.38
N GLN A 49 4.53 27.39 30.21
CA GLN A 49 5.44 27.33 29.08
C GLN A 49 6.78 27.98 29.42
N ASN A 50 6.78 29.17 30.01
CA ASN A 50 8.03 29.82 30.46
C ASN A 50 8.78 28.97 31.50
N TYR A 51 8.07 28.29 32.41
CA TYR A 51 8.72 27.35 33.33
C TYR A 51 9.26 26.10 32.64
N SER A 52 8.56 25.59 31.62
CA SER A 52 9.02 24.43 30.86
C SER A 52 10.29 24.69 30.04
N GLU A 53 10.60 25.95 29.71
CA GLU A 53 11.88 26.32 29.10
C GLU A 53 13.04 26.24 30.10
N LEU A 54 12.76 26.45 31.39
CA LEU A 54 13.76 26.43 32.46
C LEU A 54 14.00 25.02 33.02
N ILE A 55 13.04 24.11 32.87
CA ILE A 55 13.12 22.72 33.35
C ILE A 55 13.22 21.77 32.15
N PRO A 56 14.42 21.28 31.81
CA PRO A 56 14.59 20.40 30.65
C PRO A 56 13.83 19.07 30.83
N GLY A 57 13.17 18.61 29.77
CA GLY A 57 12.43 17.34 29.75
C GLY A 57 10.98 17.43 30.20
N THR A 58 10.46 18.64 30.44
CA THR A 58 9.04 18.85 30.76
C THR A 58 8.20 19.17 29.52
N THR A 59 6.92 18.82 29.57
CA THR A 59 5.95 19.09 28.49
C THR A 59 4.72 19.79 29.05
N VAL A 60 4.17 20.76 28.32
CA VAL A 60 2.96 21.49 28.72
C VAL A 60 1.76 21.05 27.88
N GLY A 61 0.64 20.80 28.53
CA GLY A 61 -0.63 20.42 27.91
C GLY A 61 -1.80 21.22 28.46
N THR A 62 -2.69 21.69 27.58
CA THR A 62 -3.88 22.45 27.98
C THR A 62 -4.96 21.51 28.50
N LEU A 63 -5.23 21.54 29.79
CA LEU A 63 -6.27 20.77 30.47
C LEU A 63 -7.63 21.45 30.31
N SER A 64 -8.65 20.68 29.93
CA SER A 64 -10.04 21.15 29.90
C SER A 64 -10.55 21.39 31.33
N ASN A 65 -11.55 22.26 31.50
CA ASN A 65 -12.07 22.62 32.82
C ASN A 65 -12.67 21.42 33.58
N ASP A 66 -13.15 20.41 32.86
CA ASP A 66 -13.65 19.14 33.37
C ASP A 66 -12.58 18.03 33.44
N SER A 67 -11.34 18.35 33.05
CA SER A 67 -10.21 17.41 32.91
C SER A 67 -10.48 16.22 31.98
N GLY A 68 -11.51 16.28 31.13
CA GLY A 68 -11.91 15.20 30.22
C GLY A 68 -10.85 14.83 29.18
N ASN A 69 -9.91 15.73 28.87
CA ASN A 69 -8.83 15.48 27.91
C ASN A 69 -7.50 15.01 28.54
N VAL A 70 -7.46 14.73 29.85
CA VAL A 70 -6.21 14.37 30.56
C VAL A 70 -5.53 13.13 29.98
N ILE A 71 -6.30 12.13 29.52
CA ILE A 71 -5.77 10.90 28.91
C ILE A 71 -5.02 11.23 27.61
N GLN A 72 -5.60 12.09 26.77
CA GLN A 72 -4.98 12.51 25.51
C GLN A 72 -3.72 13.34 25.75
N LEU A 73 -3.71 14.19 26.78
CA LEU A 73 -2.53 14.99 27.15
C LEU A 73 -1.36 14.11 27.58
N ILE A 74 -1.63 13.05 28.35
CA ILE A 74 -0.61 12.07 28.74
C ILE A 74 -0.09 11.35 27.49
N LEU A 75 -0.97 10.91 26.57
CA LEU A 75 -0.54 10.25 25.34
C LEU A 75 0.37 11.14 24.48
N ASN A 76 0.03 12.42 24.33
CA ASN A 76 0.79 13.38 23.55
C ASN A 76 2.14 13.73 24.20
N ALA A 77 2.18 13.89 25.54
CA ALA A 77 3.40 14.19 26.28
C ALA A 77 4.44 13.05 26.21
N TYR A 78 3.99 11.80 26.09
CA TYR A 78 4.86 10.64 25.93
C TYR A 78 5.24 10.32 24.47
N ALA A 79 4.69 11.05 23.49
CA ALA A 79 4.91 10.83 22.06
C ALA A 79 5.78 11.94 21.47
N GLY A 80 7.08 11.95 21.77
CA GLY A 80 8.08 12.77 21.07
C GLY A 80 8.38 12.28 19.65
N VAL A 81 7.33 11.95 18.89
CA VAL A 81 7.41 11.36 17.55
C VAL A 81 7.06 12.44 16.52
N PRO A 82 7.86 12.60 15.44
CA PRO A 82 7.51 13.50 14.35
C PRO A 82 6.12 13.17 13.78
N GLU A 83 5.29 14.18 13.51
CA GLU A 83 3.91 14.04 13.05
C GLU A 83 3.78 13.23 11.74
N GLU A 84 4.87 13.19 10.96
CA GLU A 84 4.98 12.49 9.67
C GLU A 84 5.25 10.98 9.79
N LEU A 85 5.55 10.49 11.00
CA LEU A 85 5.83 9.09 11.31
C LEU A 85 4.78 8.53 12.28
N SER A 86 4.15 7.41 11.92
CA SER A 86 3.39 6.61 12.87
C SER A 86 4.25 5.46 13.40
N LEU A 87 4.40 5.40 14.72
CA LEU A 87 5.09 4.30 15.40
C LEU A 87 4.08 3.32 16.02
N SER A 88 4.29 2.03 15.78
CA SER A 88 3.63 0.92 16.48
C SER A 88 4.66 0.16 17.31
N PHE A 89 4.27 -0.26 18.51
CA PHE A 89 5.12 -0.99 19.44
C PHE A 89 4.50 -2.35 19.75
N SER A 90 5.36 -3.36 19.89
CA SER A 90 5.02 -4.67 20.41
C SER A 90 6.09 -5.10 21.40
N ALA A 91 5.68 -5.68 22.52
CA ALA A 91 6.60 -6.13 23.57
C ALA A 91 6.71 -7.65 23.58
N THR A 92 7.92 -8.16 23.79
CA THR A 92 8.21 -9.57 24.06
C THR A 92 8.88 -9.65 25.42
N CYS A 93 8.07 -9.98 26.43
CA CYS A 93 8.51 -10.13 27.81
C CYS A 93 9.02 -11.57 28.06
N LEU A 94 9.14 -11.97 29.33
CA LEU A 94 9.75 -13.26 29.75
C LEU A 94 9.10 -14.52 29.15
N ASN A 95 7.84 -14.45 28.73
CA ASN A 95 7.11 -15.60 28.20
C ASN A 95 7.43 -15.90 26.72
N GLY A 96 8.24 -15.04 26.06
CA GLY A 96 8.55 -15.17 24.63
C GLY A 96 7.37 -14.84 23.69
N GLU A 97 6.19 -14.53 24.25
CA GLU A 97 5.00 -14.14 23.49
C GLU A 97 5.10 -12.67 23.06
N VAL A 98 4.73 -12.40 21.80
CA VAL A 98 4.69 -11.04 21.25
C VAL A 98 3.33 -10.42 21.57
N ILE A 99 3.33 -9.36 22.36
CA ILE A 99 2.11 -8.64 22.76
C ILE A 99 2.02 -7.33 21.97
N PRO A 100 1.08 -7.22 21.01
CA PRO A 100 0.94 -6.03 20.18
C PRO A 100 0.36 -4.84 20.96
N GLY A 101 0.83 -3.63 20.66
CA GLY A 101 0.34 -2.38 21.26
C GLY A 101 0.90 -2.08 22.66
N ILE A 102 1.73 -2.96 23.21
CA ILE A 102 2.35 -2.79 24.53
C ILE A 102 3.78 -2.26 24.39
N LYS A 103 4.12 -1.26 25.22
CA LYS A 103 5.43 -0.60 25.29
C LYS A 103 6.15 -0.79 26.64
N SER A 104 5.72 -1.75 27.44
CA SER A 104 6.24 -2.00 28.79
C SER A 104 6.10 -3.47 29.20
N CYS A 105 7.07 -3.99 29.95
CA CYS A 105 6.99 -5.30 30.60
C CYS A 105 7.01 -5.12 32.13
N SER A 106 6.23 -5.93 32.86
CA SER A 106 6.15 -5.92 34.33
C SER A 106 6.69 -7.23 34.92
N GLY A 107 7.08 -7.21 36.20
CA GLY A 107 7.52 -8.41 36.92
C GLY A 107 8.95 -8.89 36.61
N LEU A 108 9.80 -8.00 36.10
CA LEU A 108 11.19 -8.30 35.76
C LEU A 108 12.10 -8.31 37.01
N LYS A 109 13.08 -9.21 37.03
CA LYS A 109 14.18 -9.28 37.99
C LYS A 109 15.47 -8.73 37.39
N ILE A 110 16.42 -8.40 38.24
CA ILE A 110 17.75 -7.97 37.81
C ILE A 110 18.41 -9.11 37.04
N GLY A 111 18.82 -8.85 35.80
CA GLY A 111 19.40 -9.83 34.87
C GLY A 111 18.44 -10.33 33.79
N ASP A 112 17.14 -10.03 33.91
CA ASP A 112 16.15 -10.39 32.88
C ASP A 112 16.32 -9.52 31.63
N THR A 113 16.11 -10.14 30.45
CA THR A 113 16.16 -9.45 29.15
C THR A 113 14.78 -9.53 28.48
N VAL A 114 14.31 -8.39 27.99
CA VAL A 114 13.07 -8.27 27.20
C VAL A 114 13.39 -7.61 25.86
N SER A 115 12.56 -7.85 24.85
CA SER A 115 12.70 -7.21 23.54
C SER A 115 11.45 -6.43 23.17
N PHE A 116 11.64 -5.33 22.44
CA PHE A 116 10.57 -4.51 21.90
C PHE A 116 10.72 -4.46 20.38
N SER A 117 9.65 -4.80 19.66
CA SER A 117 9.55 -4.59 18.23
C SER A 117 8.90 -3.24 17.98
N VAL A 118 9.55 -2.42 17.15
CA VAL A 118 9.07 -1.07 16.81
C VAL A 118 8.94 -0.99 15.30
N GLU A 119 7.74 -0.69 14.84
CA GLU A 119 7.45 -0.47 13.44
C GLU A 119 7.22 1.03 13.21
N ALA A 120 7.98 1.60 12.27
CA ALA A 120 7.86 3.00 11.90
C ALA A 120 7.33 3.11 10.47
N ARG A 121 6.13 3.67 10.32
CA ARG A 121 5.50 3.91 9.01
C ARG A 121 5.49 5.40 8.68
N ALA A 122 6.01 5.75 7.51
CA ALA A 122 5.90 7.09 6.96
C ALA A 122 4.49 7.35 6.44
N ARG A 123 3.90 8.50 6.78
CA ARG A 123 2.57 8.92 6.27
C ARG A 123 2.65 9.72 4.97
N GLY A 124 3.83 10.21 4.63
CA GLY A 124 4.09 10.98 3.42
C GLY A 124 5.57 11.34 3.33
N CYS A 125 5.89 12.22 2.40
CA CYS A 125 7.23 12.78 2.27
C CYS A 125 7.35 14.12 3.00
N PRO A 126 8.12 14.22 4.10
CA PRO A 126 8.41 15.49 4.74
C PRO A 126 9.34 16.35 3.88
N LYS A 127 9.26 17.68 4.05
CA LYS A 127 10.23 18.62 3.43
C LYS A 127 11.65 18.36 3.92
N ASP A 128 11.80 18.06 5.21
CA ASP A 128 13.08 17.64 5.77
C ASP A 128 13.28 16.14 5.52
N LYS A 129 14.16 15.81 4.57
CA LYS A 129 14.46 14.43 4.19
C LYS A 129 15.11 13.60 5.30
N ARG A 130 15.61 14.21 6.37
CA ARG A 130 16.26 13.52 7.47
C ARG A 130 15.62 13.92 8.79
N LYS A 131 15.06 12.95 9.50
CA LYS A 131 14.52 13.14 10.84
C LYS A 131 15.19 12.16 11.81
N THR A 132 15.41 12.62 13.03
CA THR A 132 16.00 11.80 14.09
C THR A 132 15.06 11.82 15.28
N PHE A 133 14.81 10.64 15.86
CA PHE A 133 14.07 10.49 17.10
C PHE A 133 14.77 9.48 18.00
N VAL A 134 14.44 9.52 19.29
CA VAL A 134 15.10 8.71 20.32
C VAL A 134 14.08 7.81 20.99
N ILE A 135 14.38 6.52 21.07
CA ILE A 135 13.65 5.54 21.87
C ILE A 135 14.50 5.24 23.09
N LYS A 136 13.92 5.44 24.28
CA LYS A 136 14.67 5.32 25.53
C LYS A 136 13.82 4.62 26.60
N PRO A 137 14.35 3.60 27.31
CA PRO A 137 13.70 3.05 28.49
C PRO A 137 13.67 4.08 29.61
N VAL A 138 12.52 4.19 30.30
CA VAL A 138 12.36 5.11 31.43
C VAL A 138 13.34 4.73 32.55
N GLY A 139 14.08 5.71 33.06
CA GLY A 139 15.02 5.51 34.19
C GLY A 139 16.40 4.97 33.82
N PHE A 140 16.68 4.69 32.55
CA PHE A 140 18.02 4.27 32.09
C PHE A 140 18.82 5.44 31.53
N LYS A 141 20.15 5.34 31.50
CA LYS A 141 21.00 6.32 30.82
C LYS A 141 21.04 6.07 29.32
N ASP A 142 21.13 4.80 28.94
CA ASP A 142 21.24 4.35 27.55
C ASP A 142 19.98 4.63 26.75
N SER A 143 20.15 4.91 25.45
CA SER A 143 19.07 5.20 24.52
C SER A 143 19.39 4.71 23.11
N LEU A 144 18.35 4.45 22.31
CA LEU A 144 18.43 4.12 20.90
C LEU A 144 18.08 5.37 20.08
N THR A 145 19.04 5.88 19.31
CA THR A 145 18.80 6.99 18.39
C THR A 145 18.52 6.44 16.99
N VAL A 146 17.32 6.74 16.46
CA VAL A 146 16.89 6.30 15.13
C VAL A 146 16.91 7.50 14.19
N THR A 147 17.67 7.39 13.11
CA THR A 147 17.70 8.38 12.03
C THR A 147 17.00 7.81 10.81
N VAL A 148 15.92 8.45 10.40
CA VAL A 148 15.14 8.10 9.20
C VAL A 148 15.50 9.07 8.10
N THR A 149 15.82 8.52 6.92
CA THR A 149 16.04 9.29 5.70
C THR A 149 14.92 8.95 4.71
N PHE A 150 14.17 9.95 4.28
CA PHE A 150 13.06 9.82 3.36
C PHE A 150 13.54 10.00 1.92
N GLU A 151 13.40 8.97 1.10
CA GLU A 151 13.68 9.00 -0.33
C GLU A 151 12.39 9.21 -1.11
N CYS A 152 12.11 10.46 -1.47
CA CYS A 152 10.87 10.85 -2.15
C CYS A 152 11.07 11.22 -3.61
N GLU A 153 12.32 11.45 -4.00
CA GLU A 153 12.70 11.82 -5.35
C GLU A 153 13.24 10.59 -6.08
N CYS A 154 12.94 10.48 -7.37
CA CYS A 154 13.50 9.46 -8.23
C CYS A 154 14.93 9.87 -8.63
N LYS A 155 15.85 8.90 -8.70
CA LYS A 155 17.26 9.15 -9.07
C LYS A 155 17.42 9.84 -10.44
N CYS A 156 16.50 9.58 -11.38
CA CYS A 156 16.49 10.21 -12.70
C CYS A 156 16.17 11.71 -12.68
N GLN A 157 15.54 12.24 -11.62
CA GLN A 157 15.21 13.66 -11.50
C GLN A 157 16.47 14.52 -11.35
N ALA A 158 17.55 13.96 -10.79
CA ALA A 158 18.85 14.64 -10.71
C ALA A 158 19.46 14.92 -12.10
N HIS A 159 19.02 14.20 -13.13
CA HIS A 159 19.44 14.38 -14.53
C HIS A 159 18.40 15.13 -15.35
N ALA A 160 17.42 15.78 -14.71
CA ALA A 160 16.46 16.61 -15.41
C ALA A 160 17.20 17.67 -16.24
N GLN A 161 16.77 17.83 -17.49
CA GLN A 161 17.33 18.81 -18.41
C GLN A 161 16.28 19.90 -18.68
N PRO A 162 16.38 21.06 -18.00
CA PRO A 162 15.56 22.22 -18.32
C PRO A 162 15.81 22.68 -19.75
N LEU A 163 14.76 23.22 -20.40
CA LEU A 163 14.83 23.69 -21.80
C LEU A 163 15.45 22.64 -22.73
N SER A 164 15.03 21.38 -22.58
CA SER A 164 15.62 20.28 -23.32
C SER A 164 15.32 20.39 -24.81
N PRO A 165 16.30 20.14 -25.71
CA PRO A 165 16.07 20.09 -27.14
C PRO A 165 15.08 18.98 -27.52
N VAL A 166 15.01 17.93 -26.70
CA VAL A 166 14.08 16.80 -26.90
C VAL A 166 12.62 17.23 -26.70
N CYS A 167 12.36 18.20 -25.82
CA CYS A 167 11.03 18.74 -25.55
C CYS A 167 10.76 19.93 -26.49
N ASN A 168 10.79 19.66 -27.79
CA ASN A 168 10.56 20.62 -28.87
C ASN A 168 11.45 21.87 -28.75
N ASN A 169 12.77 21.66 -28.79
CA ASN A 169 13.77 22.73 -28.81
C ASN A 169 13.66 23.73 -27.64
N GLY A 170 13.36 23.24 -26.44
CA GLY A 170 13.32 24.06 -25.22
C GLY A 170 11.94 24.50 -24.76
N ASN A 171 10.87 23.85 -25.22
CA ASN A 171 9.51 24.12 -24.75
C ASN A 171 9.12 23.34 -23.48
N GLY A 172 10.08 22.65 -22.85
CA GLY A 172 9.85 21.96 -21.59
C GLY A 172 11.13 21.41 -20.97
N THR A 173 10.97 20.82 -19.78
CA THR A 173 12.03 20.13 -19.04
C THR A 173 11.94 18.63 -19.33
N TYR A 174 13.03 18.01 -19.76
CA TYR A 174 13.07 16.55 -19.93
C TYR A 174 13.49 15.89 -18.62
N GLU A 175 12.62 15.08 -18.03
CA GLU A 175 12.81 14.47 -16.72
C GLU A 175 12.33 13.02 -16.74
N CYS A 176 13.16 12.07 -16.30
CA CYS A 176 12.77 10.66 -16.13
C CYS A 176 12.10 10.01 -17.36
N GLY A 177 12.47 10.41 -18.57
CA GLY A 177 11.91 9.84 -19.81
C GLY A 177 10.74 10.62 -20.42
N ILE A 178 10.19 11.60 -19.71
CA ILE A 178 9.03 12.40 -20.13
C ILE A 178 9.39 13.89 -20.27
N CYS A 179 8.58 14.63 -21.02
CA CYS A 179 8.70 16.09 -21.12
C CYS A 179 7.66 16.78 -20.22
N LEU A 180 8.13 17.58 -19.27
CA LEU A 180 7.33 18.50 -18.47
C LEU A 180 7.23 19.82 -19.24
N CYS A 181 6.13 20.01 -19.96
CA CYS A 181 5.94 21.16 -20.84
C CYS A 181 5.75 22.47 -20.09
N HIS A 182 6.25 23.56 -20.67
CA HIS A 182 5.97 24.90 -20.18
C HIS A 182 4.48 25.25 -20.31
N PRO A 183 3.97 26.21 -19.52
CA PRO A 183 2.58 26.66 -19.64
C PRO A 183 2.22 27.02 -21.08
N GLY A 184 1.06 26.57 -21.54
CA GLY A 184 0.62 26.78 -22.93
C GLY A 184 1.21 25.81 -23.95
N ARG A 185 1.98 24.79 -23.53
CA ARG A 185 2.50 23.74 -24.42
C ARG A 185 1.94 22.38 -24.08
N LEU A 186 1.58 21.62 -25.10
CA LEU A 186 0.91 20.32 -24.98
C LEU A 186 1.61 19.27 -25.84
N GLY A 187 1.35 18.00 -25.53
CA GLY A 187 1.89 16.84 -26.24
C GLY A 187 3.08 16.19 -25.53
N PRO A 188 3.42 14.95 -25.90
CA PRO A 188 4.48 14.17 -25.27
C PRO A 188 5.88 14.78 -25.40
N ARG A 189 6.08 15.69 -26.38
CA ARG A 189 7.33 16.43 -26.61
C ARG A 189 7.12 17.94 -26.59
N CYS A 190 5.99 18.45 -26.10
CA CYS A 190 5.67 19.88 -26.08
C CYS A 190 5.58 20.52 -27.48
N GLU A 191 5.12 19.74 -28.46
CA GLU A 191 5.03 20.12 -29.87
C GLU A 191 4.01 21.23 -30.13
N CYS A 192 2.87 21.24 -29.44
CA CYS A 192 1.77 22.15 -29.74
C CYS A 192 1.67 23.30 -28.76
N ALA A 193 1.10 24.42 -29.23
CA ALA A 193 0.65 25.51 -28.40
C ALA A 193 -0.84 25.37 -28.05
N GLU A 194 -1.20 25.79 -26.85
CA GLU A 194 -2.58 25.89 -26.37
C GLU A 194 -3.31 26.95 -27.21
N GLY A 195 -4.22 26.52 -28.09
CA GLY A 195 -4.97 27.39 -29.01
C GLY A 195 -4.78 27.11 -30.51
N ASP A 196 -3.77 26.33 -30.91
CA ASP A 196 -3.56 25.91 -32.32
C ASP A 196 -4.43 24.71 -32.73
N TYR A 197 -5.52 24.45 -31.99
CA TYR A 197 -6.41 23.30 -32.17
C TYR A 197 -7.16 23.40 -33.51
N SER A 198 -6.56 22.90 -34.59
CA SER A 198 -7.18 22.91 -35.90
C SER A 198 -8.15 21.73 -36.03
N ALA A 199 -9.30 21.93 -36.69
CA ALA A 199 -10.28 20.87 -36.92
C ALA A 199 -9.69 19.62 -37.64
N LYS A 200 -8.57 19.78 -38.35
CA LYS A 200 -7.83 18.70 -39.04
C LYS A 200 -7.05 17.78 -38.09
N GLU A 201 -6.72 18.24 -36.89
CA GLU A 201 -6.02 17.44 -35.88
C GLU A 201 -7.00 16.61 -35.05
N GLN A 202 -8.23 17.11 -34.88
CA GLN A 202 -9.35 16.36 -34.30
C GLN A 202 -9.64 15.08 -35.10
N ASP A 203 -9.59 15.16 -36.43
CA ASP A 203 -9.82 14.01 -37.34
C ASP A 203 -8.78 12.88 -37.16
N ARG A 204 -7.59 13.18 -36.64
CA ARG A 204 -6.53 12.16 -36.41
C ARG A 204 -6.78 11.30 -35.17
N CYS A 205 -7.59 11.80 -34.25
CA CYS A 205 -7.97 11.12 -33.00
C CYS A 205 -9.34 10.42 -33.10
N SER A 206 -9.95 10.40 -34.29
CA SER A 206 -11.20 9.70 -34.56
C SER A 206 -10.98 8.56 -35.55
N VAL A 207 -11.81 7.52 -35.44
CA VAL A 207 -11.75 6.38 -36.36
C VAL A 207 -12.17 6.87 -37.77
N PRO A 208 -11.40 6.59 -38.84
CA PRO A 208 -11.79 6.97 -40.19
C PRO A 208 -13.08 6.25 -40.60
N SER A 209 -14.05 7.00 -41.15
CA SER A 209 -15.38 6.53 -41.54
C SER A 209 -15.42 5.42 -42.61
N THR A 210 -14.27 4.92 -43.07
CA THR A 210 -14.16 3.98 -44.21
C THR A 210 -13.53 2.62 -43.86
N GLY A 211 -13.23 2.34 -42.59
CA GLY A 211 -12.66 1.05 -42.16
C GLY A 211 -13.70 0.10 -41.57
N GLY A 212 -14.40 -0.65 -42.43
CA GLY A 212 -15.36 -1.66 -41.98
C GLY A 212 -14.67 -2.89 -41.39
N ILE A 213 -14.55 -2.95 -40.06
CA ILE A 213 -14.54 -4.20 -39.28
C ILE A 213 -15.26 -3.93 -37.95
N GLY A 214 -16.46 -4.49 -37.81
CA GLY A 214 -17.12 -4.78 -36.53
C GLY A 214 -17.17 -3.68 -35.46
N GLY A 215 -18.07 -2.70 -35.63
CA GLY A 215 -18.83 -2.20 -34.48
C GLY A 215 -18.35 -0.94 -33.74
N ALA A 216 -17.85 0.10 -34.41
CA ALA A 216 -17.85 1.48 -33.84
C ALA A 216 -17.66 2.61 -34.88
N GLY A 217 -17.70 2.32 -36.19
CA GLY A 217 -17.44 3.29 -37.25
C GLY A 217 -18.71 3.96 -37.78
N GLY A 218 -19.35 4.81 -36.97
CA GLY A 218 -20.43 5.69 -37.42
C GLY A 218 -19.97 7.14 -37.58
N PRO A 219 -20.71 7.99 -38.32
CA PRO A 219 -20.48 9.43 -38.29
C PRO A 219 -20.66 9.91 -36.85
N GLY A 220 -19.58 10.36 -36.20
CA GLY A 220 -19.56 10.66 -34.77
C GLY A 220 -18.78 9.67 -33.90
N ALA A 221 -17.83 8.91 -34.46
CA ALA A 221 -16.88 8.11 -33.68
C ALA A 221 -16.23 8.97 -32.59
N ALA A 222 -16.41 8.56 -31.34
CA ALA A 222 -15.89 9.29 -30.18
C ALA A 222 -14.38 9.45 -30.29
N VAL A 223 -13.92 10.66 -29.99
CA VAL A 223 -12.50 11.02 -29.95
C VAL A 223 -11.79 10.06 -29.00
N CYS A 224 -10.72 9.41 -29.46
CA CYS A 224 -9.96 8.43 -28.70
C CYS A 224 -10.83 7.30 -28.11
N THR A 225 -11.83 6.85 -28.88
CA THR A 225 -12.79 5.81 -28.47
C THR A 225 -13.57 6.19 -27.18
N GLY A 226 -13.55 7.46 -26.78
CA GLY A 226 -14.11 7.95 -25.52
C GLY A 226 -13.34 7.51 -24.26
N ARG A 227 -12.12 6.99 -24.43
CA ARG A 227 -11.27 6.47 -23.34
C ARG A 227 -9.98 7.28 -23.16
N GLY A 228 -9.93 8.47 -23.72
CA GLY A 228 -8.78 9.35 -23.67
C GLY A 228 -9.09 10.72 -24.20
N ASP A 229 -8.14 11.62 -24.02
CA ASP A 229 -8.19 12.97 -24.56
C ASP A 229 -7.34 13.02 -25.82
N CYS A 230 -7.87 13.62 -26.89
CA CYS A 230 -7.01 14.03 -27.99
C CYS A 230 -6.17 15.20 -27.48
N VAL A 231 -4.86 15.10 -27.64
CA VAL A 231 -3.91 16.18 -27.37
C VAL A 231 -2.95 16.16 -28.54
N CYS A 232 -2.86 17.26 -29.29
CA CYS A 232 -1.93 17.35 -30.42
C CYS A 232 -2.16 16.33 -31.56
N GLY A 233 -3.41 15.91 -31.79
CA GLY A 233 -3.69 14.88 -32.80
C GLY A 233 -3.18 13.48 -32.43
N GLN A 234 -2.87 13.25 -31.15
CA GLN A 234 -2.59 11.95 -30.57
C GLN A 234 -3.50 11.72 -29.36
N CYS A 235 -3.91 10.47 -29.16
CA CYS A 235 -4.73 10.12 -28.01
C CYS A 235 -3.87 9.85 -26.77
N VAL A 236 -4.21 10.51 -25.68
CA VAL A 236 -3.69 10.23 -24.34
C VAL A 236 -4.76 9.46 -23.58
N CYS A 237 -4.52 8.17 -23.37
CA CYS A 237 -5.50 7.29 -22.75
C CYS A 237 -5.64 7.56 -21.26
N HIS A 238 -6.88 7.53 -20.77
CA HIS A 238 -7.17 7.69 -19.35
C HIS A 238 -6.68 6.49 -18.57
N SER A 239 -6.23 6.74 -17.34
CA SER A 239 -5.93 5.66 -16.40
C SER A 239 -7.25 5.02 -15.94
N SER A 240 -7.25 3.70 -15.79
CA SER A 240 -8.40 2.92 -15.32
C SER A 240 -8.04 2.18 -14.05
N ASP A 241 -8.96 2.14 -13.08
CA ASP A 241 -8.80 1.34 -11.86
C ASP A 241 -8.81 -0.18 -12.16
N PHE A 242 -9.32 -0.56 -13.34
CA PHE A 242 -9.45 -1.96 -13.75
C PHE A 242 -8.23 -2.49 -14.51
N GLY A 243 -7.34 -1.62 -14.97
CA GLY A 243 -6.15 -2.01 -15.74
C GLY A 243 -5.65 -0.92 -16.68
N LYS A 244 -4.94 -1.31 -17.74
CA LYS A 244 -4.30 -0.40 -18.68
C LYS A 244 -5.12 -0.25 -19.95
N VAL A 245 -5.16 0.97 -20.47
CA VAL A 245 -5.72 1.29 -21.79
C VAL A 245 -4.58 1.81 -22.67
N TRP A 246 -4.47 1.30 -23.88
CA TRP A 246 -3.44 1.68 -24.84
C TRP A 246 -3.97 1.61 -26.28
N GLY A 247 -3.08 1.85 -27.25
CA GLY A 247 -3.43 1.94 -28.66
C GLY A 247 -3.41 3.39 -29.14
N LYS A 248 -3.44 3.56 -30.46
CA LYS A 248 -3.30 4.89 -31.08
C LYS A 248 -4.52 5.77 -30.80
N LEU A 249 -5.68 5.15 -30.66
CA LEU A 249 -6.98 5.73 -30.39
C LEU A 249 -7.57 5.22 -29.07
N CYS A 250 -6.73 4.72 -28.15
CA CYS A 250 -7.14 4.13 -26.88
C CYS A 250 -8.15 2.98 -27.03
N GLU A 251 -7.98 2.20 -28.10
CA GLU A 251 -8.86 1.12 -28.51
C GLU A 251 -8.59 -0.21 -27.80
N CYS A 252 -7.41 -0.36 -27.19
CA CYS A 252 -6.98 -1.60 -26.54
C CYS A 252 -6.98 -1.48 -25.02
N ASP A 253 -7.24 -2.60 -24.35
CA ASP A 253 -7.14 -2.75 -22.90
C ASP A 253 -6.82 -4.19 -22.49
N ASP A 254 -6.45 -4.38 -21.22
CA ASP A 254 -6.08 -5.67 -20.62
C ASP A 254 -7.17 -6.25 -19.71
N PHE A 255 -8.41 -5.73 -19.75
CA PHE A 255 -9.47 -6.11 -18.80
C PHE A 255 -10.83 -6.46 -19.41
N ASN A 256 -11.06 -6.22 -20.71
CA ASN A 256 -12.30 -6.51 -21.42
C ASN A 256 -12.26 -7.82 -22.25
N CYS A 257 -11.33 -8.73 -21.97
CA CYS A 257 -11.36 -10.07 -22.57
C CYS A 257 -12.51 -10.95 -22.04
N LEU A 258 -12.74 -12.07 -22.74
CA LEU A 258 -13.75 -13.06 -22.36
C LEU A 258 -13.51 -13.59 -20.93
N ARG A 259 -14.60 -13.71 -20.18
CA ARG A 259 -14.61 -14.29 -18.82
C ARG A 259 -15.31 -15.65 -18.83
N TYR A 260 -14.76 -16.59 -18.07
CA TYR A 260 -15.40 -17.87 -17.80
C TYR A 260 -15.46 -18.09 -16.29
N LYS A 261 -16.65 -18.44 -15.77
CA LYS A 261 -16.91 -18.56 -14.33
C LYS A 261 -16.47 -17.35 -13.50
N GLY A 262 -16.52 -16.15 -14.08
CA GLY A 262 -16.16 -14.88 -13.45
C GLY A 262 -14.71 -14.44 -13.63
N GLU A 263 -13.83 -15.33 -14.08
CA GLU A 263 -12.40 -15.04 -14.25
C GLU A 263 -12.04 -14.65 -15.68
N LEU A 264 -11.21 -13.61 -15.82
CA LEU A 264 -10.69 -13.13 -17.10
C LEU A 264 -9.75 -14.19 -17.69
N CYS A 265 -9.97 -14.58 -18.95
CA CYS A 265 -9.21 -15.65 -19.60
C CYS A 265 -9.14 -16.94 -18.77
N SER A 266 -10.20 -17.23 -18.01
CA SER A 266 -10.29 -18.37 -17.09
C SER A 266 -9.15 -18.48 -16.06
N GLY A 267 -8.41 -17.37 -15.79
CA GLY A 267 -7.23 -17.39 -14.93
C GLY A 267 -6.00 -18.11 -15.53
N HIS A 268 -6.04 -18.42 -16.83
CA HIS A 268 -5.04 -19.25 -17.53
C HIS A 268 -4.49 -18.58 -18.79
N GLY A 269 -4.44 -17.26 -18.77
CA GLY A 269 -3.91 -16.47 -19.88
C GLY A 269 -3.87 -14.99 -19.56
N THR A 270 -3.16 -14.26 -20.40
CA THR A 270 -3.05 -12.80 -20.34
C THR A 270 -4.00 -12.17 -21.36
N CYS A 271 -4.73 -11.14 -20.94
CA CYS A 271 -5.59 -10.38 -21.85
C CYS A 271 -4.75 -9.34 -22.62
N ASP A 272 -4.83 -9.37 -23.95
CA ASP A 272 -4.18 -8.42 -24.84
C ASP A 272 -5.18 -7.92 -25.89
N CYS A 273 -5.62 -6.67 -25.73
CA CYS A 273 -6.51 -5.97 -26.65
C CYS A 273 -7.76 -6.79 -27.06
N GLY A 274 -8.44 -7.39 -26.07
CA GLY A 274 -9.65 -8.18 -26.28
C GLY A 274 -9.43 -9.66 -26.61
N PHE A 275 -8.18 -10.12 -26.75
CA PHE A 275 -7.84 -11.52 -26.99
C PHE A 275 -7.12 -12.13 -25.79
N CYS A 276 -7.48 -13.37 -25.43
CA CYS A 276 -6.78 -14.12 -24.40
C CYS A 276 -5.58 -14.85 -24.98
N GLN A 277 -4.37 -14.46 -24.56
CA GLN A 277 -3.14 -15.22 -24.81
C GLN A 277 -3.00 -16.30 -23.75
N CYS A 278 -3.37 -17.53 -24.09
CA CYS A 278 -3.37 -18.64 -23.15
C CYS A 278 -1.95 -19.08 -22.77
N ASP A 279 -1.81 -19.55 -21.52
CA ASP A 279 -0.61 -20.21 -21.05
C ASP A 279 -0.34 -21.51 -21.82
N SER A 280 0.89 -22.02 -21.78
CA SER A 280 1.33 -23.17 -22.61
C SER A 280 0.45 -24.42 -22.49
N ASP A 281 -0.16 -24.62 -21.32
CA ASP A 281 -0.97 -25.78 -20.99
C ASP A 281 -2.46 -25.57 -21.23
N TRP A 282 -2.87 -24.44 -21.80
CA TRP A 282 -4.27 -24.06 -22.01
C TRP A 282 -4.56 -23.64 -23.46
N GLN A 283 -5.82 -23.73 -23.85
CA GLN A 283 -6.30 -23.41 -25.20
C GLN A 283 -7.76 -22.95 -25.19
N GLY A 284 -8.24 -22.50 -26.35
CA GLY A 284 -9.59 -21.94 -26.53
C GLY A 284 -9.60 -20.42 -26.43
N GLU A 285 -10.66 -19.78 -26.93
CA GLU A 285 -10.75 -18.30 -27.01
C GLU A 285 -10.76 -17.61 -25.62
N ASN A 286 -11.17 -18.33 -24.59
CA ASN A 286 -11.21 -17.88 -23.20
C ASN A 286 -10.23 -18.65 -22.30
N CYS A 287 -9.31 -19.45 -22.87
CA CYS A 287 -8.34 -20.27 -22.15
C CYS A 287 -8.94 -21.25 -21.12
N ASN A 288 -10.17 -21.72 -21.33
CA ASN A 288 -10.84 -22.62 -20.39
C ASN A 288 -10.49 -24.12 -20.57
N CYS A 289 -9.76 -24.46 -21.64
CA CYS A 289 -9.54 -25.84 -22.04
C CYS A 289 -8.09 -26.25 -21.80
N SER A 290 -7.87 -27.22 -20.90
CA SER A 290 -6.52 -27.74 -20.62
C SER A 290 -6.01 -28.61 -21.78
N ARG A 291 -4.74 -28.41 -22.17
CA ARG A 291 -4.00 -29.26 -23.10
C ARG A 291 -3.41 -30.49 -22.42
N ARG A 292 -3.39 -30.50 -21.08
CA ARG A 292 -2.84 -31.62 -20.31
C ARG A 292 -3.76 -32.82 -20.39
N THR A 293 -3.13 -33.99 -20.42
CA THR A 293 -3.81 -35.29 -20.54
C THR A 293 -3.57 -36.20 -19.35
N ASP A 294 -2.83 -35.73 -18.34
CA ASP A 294 -2.47 -36.49 -17.14
C ASP A 294 -3.72 -36.84 -16.31
N THR A 295 -4.67 -35.90 -16.18
CA THR A 295 -5.95 -36.12 -15.50
C THR A 295 -6.86 -37.13 -16.21
N CYS A 296 -6.61 -37.38 -17.50
CA CYS A 296 -7.32 -38.38 -18.30
C CYS A 296 -6.65 -39.75 -18.28
N MET A 297 -5.49 -39.90 -17.62
CA MET A 297 -4.74 -41.16 -17.61
C MET A 297 -5.31 -42.10 -16.55
N SER A 298 -5.71 -43.31 -16.95
CA SER A 298 -6.22 -44.31 -16.01
C SER A 298 -5.08 -45.06 -15.30
N SER A 299 -5.42 -45.83 -14.27
CA SER A 299 -4.47 -46.73 -13.58
C SER A 299 -3.83 -47.77 -14.49
N LEU A 300 -4.43 -48.03 -15.66
CA LEU A 300 -3.91 -48.92 -16.70
C LEU A 300 -2.89 -48.24 -17.64
N GLY A 301 -2.58 -46.96 -17.41
CA GLY A 301 -1.70 -46.17 -18.28
C GLY A 301 -2.32 -45.81 -19.64
N LEU A 302 -3.63 -46.00 -19.80
CA LEU A 302 -4.36 -45.69 -21.02
C LEU A 302 -5.19 -44.43 -20.83
N LEU A 303 -5.16 -43.54 -21.83
CA LEU A 303 -6.00 -42.35 -21.89
C LEU A 303 -7.48 -42.78 -21.89
N CYS A 304 -8.26 -42.30 -20.92
CA CYS A 304 -9.68 -42.63 -20.76
C CYS A 304 -9.96 -44.14 -20.83
N SER A 305 -9.03 -44.96 -20.32
CA SER A 305 -9.07 -46.43 -20.36
C SER A 305 -9.23 -47.03 -21.77
N GLY A 306 -8.94 -46.26 -22.84
CA GLY A 306 -9.18 -46.64 -24.23
C GLY A 306 -10.65 -46.60 -24.67
N ARG A 307 -11.55 -46.02 -23.84
CA ARG A 307 -13.01 -46.04 -24.02
C ARG A 307 -13.62 -44.66 -24.27
N GLY A 308 -12.77 -43.67 -24.53
CA GLY A 308 -13.17 -42.28 -24.69
C GLY A 308 -12.04 -41.39 -25.23
N GLN A 309 -12.32 -40.10 -25.36
CA GLN A 309 -11.37 -39.08 -25.77
C GLN A 309 -11.14 -38.09 -24.63
N CYS A 310 -9.89 -37.64 -24.45
CA CYS A 310 -9.58 -36.59 -23.49
C CYS A 310 -9.81 -35.23 -24.13
N VAL A 311 -10.82 -34.52 -23.66
CA VAL A 311 -11.19 -33.17 -24.13
C VAL A 311 -11.05 -32.22 -22.94
N CYS A 312 -10.16 -31.24 -23.07
CA CYS A 312 -9.91 -30.23 -22.03
C CYS A 312 -9.49 -30.80 -20.66
N GLY A 313 -8.75 -31.92 -20.63
CA GLY A 313 -8.35 -32.59 -19.39
C GLY A 313 -9.43 -33.44 -18.72
N ALA A 314 -10.58 -33.66 -19.38
CA ALA A 314 -11.64 -34.55 -18.93
C ALA A 314 -11.95 -35.61 -19.99
N CYS A 315 -12.29 -36.83 -19.54
CA CYS A 315 -12.63 -37.91 -20.46
C CYS A 315 -14.10 -37.83 -20.90
N GLU A 316 -14.30 -37.75 -22.20
CA GLU A 316 -15.59 -37.95 -22.86
C GLU A 316 -15.69 -39.41 -23.32
N CYS A 317 -16.49 -40.21 -22.60
CA CYS A 317 -16.62 -41.64 -22.86
C CYS A 317 -17.45 -41.88 -24.12
N THR A 318 -16.83 -42.47 -25.14
CA THR A 318 -17.49 -42.79 -26.41
C THR A 318 -18.07 -44.21 -26.42
N GLN A 319 -17.60 -45.08 -25.52
CA GLN A 319 -18.09 -46.45 -25.42
C GLN A 319 -19.43 -46.52 -24.67
N PRO A 320 -20.47 -47.15 -25.24
CA PRO A 320 -21.78 -47.26 -24.60
C PRO A 320 -21.72 -47.97 -23.24
N GLY A 321 -22.25 -47.31 -22.21
CA GLY A 321 -22.29 -47.83 -20.83
C GLY A 321 -20.97 -47.67 -20.05
N ALA A 322 -19.93 -47.08 -20.64
CA ALA A 322 -18.73 -46.66 -19.93
C ALA A 322 -18.94 -45.29 -19.28
N TYR A 323 -18.52 -45.14 -18.03
CA TYR A 323 -18.61 -43.90 -17.26
C TYR A 323 -17.47 -43.82 -16.21
N GLY A 324 -17.41 -42.70 -15.49
CA GLY A 324 -16.34 -42.41 -14.54
C GLY A 324 -15.34 -41.39 -15.09
N ALA A 325 -14.47 -40.87 -14.23
CA ALA A 325 -13.54 -39.79 -14.58
C ALA A 325 -12.56 -40.18 -15.70
N THR A 326 -12.22 -41.47 -15.82
CA THR A 326 -11.34 -42.01 -16.86
C THR A 326 -12.00 -43.13 -17.68
N CYS A 327 -13.34 -43.16 -17.74
CA CYS A 327 -14.12 -44.19 -18.44
C CYS A 327 -13.77 -45.65 -18.05
N ASP A 328 -13.35 -45.86 -16.81
CA ASP A 328 -12.89 -47.13 -16.27
C ASP A 328 -14.06 -48.06 -15.88
N LYS A 329 -15.21 -47.48 -15.53
CA LYS A 329 -16.39 -48.23 -15.09
C LYS A 329 -17.28 -48.53 -16.29
N CYS A 330 -17.49 -49.80 -16.59
CA CYS A 330 -18.44 -50.21 -17.61
C CYS A 330 -19.06 -51.57 -17.28
N PRO A 331 -20.18 -51.59 -16.52
CA PRO A 331 -20.87 -52.82 -16.12
C PRO A 331 -21.46 -53.60 -17.30
N THR A 332 -21.72 -52.92 -18.43
CA THR A 332 -22.30 -53.52 -19.63
C THR A 332 -21.27 -53.87 -20.70
N CYS A 333 -19.98 -53.65 -20.41
CA CYS A 333 -18.92 -54.00 -21.36
C CYS A 333 -18.67 -55.52 -21.33
N PRO A 334 -18.31 -56.13 -22.47
CA PRO A 334 -17.96 -57.54 -22.51
C PRO A 334 -16.81 -57.82 -21.55
N ASP A 335 -16.96 -58.81 -20.67
CA ASP A 335 -15.91 -59.22 -19.75
C ASP A 335 -14.65 -59.64 -20.51
N ALA A 336 -13.48 -59.49 -19.88
CA ALA A 336 -12.20 -59.93 -20.46
C ALA A 336 -12.19 -61.41 -20.89
N CYS A 337 -13.11 -62.22 -20.34
CA CYS A 337 -13.34 -63.61 -20.74
C CYS A 337 -14.06 -63.79 -22.09
N THR A 338 -14.75 -62.76 -22.61
CA THR A 338 -15.45 -62.80 -23.90
C THR A 338 -14.62 -62.27 -25.08
N MET A 339 -13.46 -61.64 -24.83
CA MET A 339 -12.58 -61.12 -25.88
C MET A 339 -11.42 -62.06 -26.27
N LYS A 340 -11.34 -63.27 -25.67
CA LYS A 340 -10.51 -64.36 -26.19
C LYS A 340 -11.41 -65.37 -26.91
N LYS A 341 -11.60 -65.17 -28.21
CA LYS A 341 -12.00 -66.23 -29.14
C LYS A 341 -11.16 -66.13 -30.40
#